data_AF-A0A031J867-F1
#
_entry.id   AF-A0A031J867-F1
#
_cell.length_a   1.000
_cell.length_b   1.000
_cell.length_c   1.000
_cell.angle_alpha   90.00
_cell.angle_beta   90.00
_cell.angle_gamma   90.00
#
_symmetry.space_group_name_H-M   'P 1'
#
loop_
_entity.id
_entity.type
_entity.pdbx_description
1 polymer ?
#
loop_
_entity_poly.entity_id
_entity_poly.type
_entity_poly.pdbx_seq_one_letter_code
_entity_poly.pdbx_strand_id
1 'polypeptide(L)'
;MTTNTTTRAGQVRVKITQSGATHQFVSQITRATVKDNYMVIYASQNAFSPFRIYSLDVKVALGATPGTYTLDGQAGNIVGLIYLPPDTNLLNYYQDISGEFRLKENASLQQVEGSFDCIVKSVGSGDEEAELTEGEVTFSQSLDTDTKGYLRGTVDPDGYTFDSTILSMQFVEPKNHPHFLEVLAVTDKHGDKRVYLHIPKSKLGETSLPITNNENGESAIATLLFAGVHRATEGTVTYTYDADSQRLSGQLSFKALVPGQPTVQFENGKFDIAGLTPTAS
;
A
#
# COMPACT_ATOMS: atom_id res chain seq x y z
N MET A 1 23.46 -9.03 -9.96
CA MET A 1 22.82 -7.81 -10.52
C MET A 1 22.28 -7.02 -9.35
N THR A 2 22.64 -5.75 -9.23
CA THR A 2 22.29 -4.87 -8.12
C THR A 2 20.90 -4.28 -8.39
N THR A 3 19.87 -4.74 -7.71
CA THR A 3 18.54 -4.12 -7.72
C THR A 3 18.63 -2.80 -6.96
N ASN A 4 18.73 -1.69 -7.70
CA ASN A 4 18.66 -0.34 -7.14
C ASN A 4 17.19 -0.02 -6.82
N THR A 5 16.72 -0.42 -5.64
CA THR A 5 15.43 0.03 -5.11
C THR A 5 15.56 1.49 -4.70
N THR A 6 14.92 2.39 -5.44
CA THR A 6 14.83 3.80 -5.07
C THR A 6 13.37 4.09 -4.76
N THR A 7 13.03 4.31 -3.49
CA THR A 7 11.71 4.83 -3.11
C THR A 7 11.61 6.26 -3.62
N ARG A 8 10.64 6.60 -4.48
CA ARG A 8 10.44 7.96 -5.00
C ARG A 8 8.99 8.39 -4.89
N ALA A 9 8.75 9.70 -4.94
CA ALA A 9 7.41 10.23 -4.97
C ALA A 9 6.73 9.84 -6.27
N GLY A 10 5.52 9.31 -6.14
CA GLY A 10 4.68 9.08 -7.28
C GLY A 10 3.25 8.94 -6.82
N GLN A 11 2.34 9.24 -7.72
CA GLN A 11 0.94 9.07 -7.49
C GLN A 11 0.34 8.33 -8.66
N VAL A 12 -0.34 7.24 -8.35
CA VAL A 12 -1.26 6.58 -9.27
C VAL A 12 -2.66 6.93 -8.83
N ARG A 13 -3.43 7.54 -9.74
CA ARG A 13 -4.86 7.83 -9.56
C ARG A 13 -5.61 7.01 -10.60
N VAL A 14 -6.72 6.39 -10.23
CA VAL A 14 -7.58 5.67 -11.19
C VAL A 14 -8.97 5.49 -10.61
N LYS A 15 -9.97 5.50 -11.48
CA LYS A 15 -11.33 5.14 -11.14
C LYS A 15 -11.56 3.66 -11.47
N ILE A 16 -11.90 2.87 -10.46
CA ILE A 16 -12.06 1.43 -10.58
C ILE A 16 -13.55 1.10 -10.48
N THR A 17 -14.08 0.46 -11.52
CA THR A 17 -15.45 -0.10 -11.53
C THR A 17 -15.36 -1.61 -11.58
N GLN A 18 -15.87 -2.29 -10.55
CA GLN A 18 -15.86 -3.74 -10.44
C GLN A 18 -17.19 -4.21 -9.86
N SER A 19 -17.83 -5.20 -10.50
CA SER A 19 -19.10 -5.78 -10.05
C SER A 19 -20.20 -4.73 -9.76
N GLY A 20 -20.24 -3.65 -10.55
CA GLY A 20 -21.20 -2.56 -10.42
C GLY A 20 -20.89 -1.53 -9.32
N ALA A 21 -19.81 -1.71 -8.55
CA ALA A 21 -19.32 -0.74 -7.59
C ALA A 21 -18.17 0.08 -8.19
N THR A 22 -18.25 1.41 -8.06
CA THR A 22 -17.20 2.33 -8.50
C THR A 22 -16.52 2.97 -7.28
N HIS A 23 -15.19 2.97 -7.27
CA HIS A 23 -14.39 3.66 -6.26
C HIS A 23 -13.21 4.39 -6.87
N GLN A 24 -12.79 5.48 -6.20
CA GLN A 24 -11.62 6.25 -6.59
C GLN A 24 -10.39 5.71 -5.86
N PHE A 25 -9.42 5.25 -6.65
CA PHE A 25 -8.11 4.84 -6.17
C PHE A 25 -7.14 6.00 -6.28
N VAL A 26 -6.55 6.37 -5.14
CA VAL A 26 -5.45 7.32 -5.06
C VAL A 26 -4.37 6.68 -4.19
N SER A 27 -3.24 6.38 -4.80
CA SER A 27 -2.14 5.70 -4.13
C SER A 27 -1.63 6.52 -2.94
N GLN A 28 -1.55 5.87 -1.78
CA GLN A 28 -0.87 6.40 -0.59
C GLN A 28 0.61 5.98 -0.57
N ILE A 29 0.91 4.84 -1.17
CA ILE A 29 2.27 4.35 -1.38
C ILE A 29 2.45 4.18 -2.87
N THR A 30 3.54 4.73 -3.39
CA THR A 30 4.03 4.44 -4.73
C THR A 30 5.51 4.11 -4.66
N ARG A 31 5.93 3.04 -5.32
CA ARG A 31 7.33 2.60 -5.38
C ARG A 31 7.65 2.16 -6.78
N ALA A 32 8.83 2.51 -7.26
CA ALA A 32 9.34 1.91 -8.49
C ALA A 32 10.49 0.96 -8.19
N THR A 33 10.46 -0.19 -8.84
CA THR A 33 11.58 -1.11 -8.89
C THR A 33 11.97 -1.38 -10.34
N VAL A 34 13.21 -1.78 -10.54
CA VAL A 34 13.70 -2.19 -11.87
C VAL A 34 13.79 -3.71 -11.89
N LYS A 35 13.13 -4.31 -12.88
CA LYS A 35 13.16 -5.75 -13.10
C LYS A 35 13.14 -6.03 -14.59
N ASP A 36 14.11 -6.81 -15.08
CA ASP A 36 14.15 -7.32 -16.46
C ASP A 36 13.97 -6.23 -17.55
N ASN A 37 14.66 -5.09 -17.41
CA ASN A 37 14.54 -3.88 -18.27
C ASN A 37 13.19 -3.14 -18.21
N TYR A 38 12.35 -3.47 -17.24
CA TYR A 38 11.14 -2.71 -16.94
C TYR A 38 11.27 -1.96 -15.62
N MET A 39 10.65 -0.79 -15.59
CA MET A 39 10.25 -0.16 -14.34
C MET A 39 8.88 -0.71 -13.95
N VAL A 40 8.77 -1.24 -12.72
CA VAL A 40 7.51 -1.67 -12.14
C VAL A 40 7.16 -0.69 -11.03
N ILE A 41 6.10 0.08 -11.26
CA ILE A 41 5.52 1.04 -10.33
C ILE A 41 4.43 0.30 -9.55
N TYR A 42 4.73 -0.07 -8.32
CA TYR A 42 3.76 -0.57 -7.36
C TYR A 42 3.06 0.62 -6.70
N ALA A 43 1.74 0.64 -6.75
CA ALA A 43 0.90 1.62 -6.07
C ALA A 43 -0.10 0.92 -5.15
N SER A 44 -0.35 1.47 -3.96
CA SER A 44 -1.38 0.93 -3.07
C SER A 44 -2.18 2.00 -2.34
N GLN A 45 -3.44 1.68 -2.07
CA GLN A 45 -4.38 2.49 -1.31
C GLN A 45 -5.04 1.64 -0.24
N ASN A 46 -5.21 2.20 0.94
CA ASN A 46 -6.04 1.65 1.99
C ASN A 46 -7.46 2.19 1.90
N ALA A 47 -8.47 1.33 2.08
CA ALA A 47 -9.86 1.76 2.30
C ALA A 47 -10.38 1.20 3.63
N PHE A 48 -11.43 1.81 4.17
CA PHE A 48 -12.09 1.39 5.40
C PHE A 48 -13.50 0.85 5.10
N SER A 49 -14.04 0.10 6.05
CA SER A 49 -15.30 -0.63 6.09
C SER A 49 -15.44 -1.80 5.11
N PRO A 50 -14.73 -2.91 5.39
CA PRO A 50 -13.61 -3.08 6.32
C PRO A 50 -12.26 -2.60 5.73
N PHE A 51 -11.20 -2.63 6.53
CA PHE A 51 -9.85 -2.15 6.22
C PHE A 51 -9.20 -2.98 5.12
N ARG A 52 -9.18 -2.47 3.91
CA ARG A 52 -8.78 -3.18 2.69
C ARG A 52 -7.55 -2.52 2.09
N ILE A 53 -6.69 -3.32 1.46
CA ILE A 53 -5.57 -2.80 0.68
C ILE A 53 -5.79 -3.14 -0.78
N TYR A 54 -5.86 -2.10 -1.60
CA TYR A 54 -5.90 -2.17 -3.05
C TYR A 54 -4.49 -1.95 -3.55
N SER A 55 -4.09 -2.66 -4.60
CA SER A 55 -2.84 -2.32 -5.28
C SER A 55 -2.94 -2.42 -6.79
N LEU A 56 -2.12 -1.61 -7.45
CA LEU A 56 -2.00 -1.54 -8.88
C LEU A 56 -0.53 -1.48 -9.25
N ASP A 57 -0.10 -2.40 -10.10
CA ASP A 57 1.25 -2.46 -10.63
C ASP A 57 1.23 -1.98 -12.08
N VAL A 58 1.99 -0.92 -12.35
CA VAL A 58 2.23 -0.41 -13.71
C VAL A 58 3.63 -0.82 -14.13
N LYS A 59 3.72 -1.65 -15.16
CA LYS A 59 4.99 -2.04 -15.77
C LYS A 59 5.24 -1.18 -17.00
N VAL A 60 6.39 -0.53 -17.10
CA VAL A 60 6.79 0.29 -18.28
C VAL A 60 8.23 -0.05 -18.66
N ALA A 61 8.50 -0.32 -19.94
CA ALA A 61 9.85 -0.61 -20.41
C ALA A 61 10.76 0.62 -20.25
N LEU A 62 11.98 0.41 -19.75
CA LEU A 62 12.94 1.50 -19.62
C LEU A 62 13.33 2.04 -20.99
N GLY A 63 13.34 3.36 -21.14
CA GLY A 63 13.63 4.03 -22.40
C GLY A 63 12.46 4.02 -23.39
N ALA A 64 11.26 3.57 -23.00
CA ALA A 64 10.07 3.73 -23.82
C ALA A 64 9.86 5.21 -24.16
N THR A 65 9.66 5.50 -25.45
CA THR A 65 9.45 6.85 -25.96
C THR A 65 8.00 7.30 -25.76
N PRO A 66 7.69 8.60 -25.76
CA PRO A 66 6.31 9.08 -25.74
C PRO A 66 5.46 8.42 -26.84
N GLY A 67 4.23 8.06 -26.50
CA GLY A 67 3.33 7.39 -27.43
C GLY A 67 2.22 6.63 -26.74
N THR A 68 1.36 6.03 -27.56
CA THR A 68 0.28 5.15 -27.11
C THR A 68 0.70 3.69 -27.24
N TYR A 69 0.54 2.95 -26.16
CA TYR A 69 0.86 1.53 -26.05
C TYR A 69 -0.39 0.73 -25.73
N THR A 70 -0.56 -0.40 -26.39
CA THR A 70 -1.69 -1.31 -26.15
C THR A 70 -1.53 -2.04 -24.82
N LEU A 71 -2.65 -2.19 -24.11
CA LEU A 71 -2.79 -2.99 -22.91
C LEU A 71 -3.67 -4.21 -23.21
N ASP A 72 -3.09 -5.28 -23.73
CA ASP A 72 -3.78 -6.51 -24.15
C ASP A 72 -3.29 -7.78 -23.42
N GLY A 73 -2.54 -7.60 -22.33
CA GLY A 73 -2.03 -8.68 -21.49
C GLY A 73 -0.95 -9.56 -22.12
N GLN A 74 -0.47 -9.24 -23.33
CA GLN A 74 0.52 -10.06 -24.01
C GLN A 74 1.91 -9.96 -23.35
N ALA A 75 2.58 -11.11 -23.30
CA ALA A 75 3.95 -11.17 -22.80
C ALA A 75 4.89 -10.36 -23.72
N GLY A 76 5.67 -9.46 -23.12
CA GLY A 76 6.63 -8.62 -23.86
C GLY A 76 6.13 -7.23 -24.23
N ASN A 77 4.89 -6.88 -23.88
CA ASN A 77 4.39 -5.51 -24.06
C ASN A 77 5.31 -4.49 -23.39
N ILE A 78 5.37 -3.30 -24.01
CA ILE A 78 6.11 -2.15 -23.51
C ILE A 78 5.51 -1.66 -22.20
N VAL A 79 4.18 -1.74 -22.08
CA VAL A 79 3.44 -1.42 -20.86
C VAL A 79 2.54 -2.59 -20.46
N GLY A 80 2.32 -2.78 -19.16
CA GLY A 80 1.31 -3.71 -18.64
C GLY A 80 0.75 -3.23 -17.32
N LEU A 81 -0.45 -3.71 -16.96
CA LEU A 81 -1.16 -3.35 -15.74
C LEU A 81 -1.66 -4.59 -15.00
N ILE A 82 -1.39 -4.62 -13.70
CA ILE A 82 -1.96 -5.62 -12.80
C ILE A 82 -2.71 -4.89 -11.70
N TYR A 83 -3.95 -5.30 -11.45
CA TYR A 83 -4.76 -4.82 -10.34
C TYR A 83 -5.00 -5.97 -9.36
N LEU A 84 -4.67 -5.73 -8.09
CA LEU A 84 -5.00 -6.66 -7.00
C LEU A 84 -6.12 -6.03 -6.18
N PRO A 85 -7.35 -6.59 -6.26
CA PRO A 85 -8.44 -6.18 -5.40
C PRO A 85 -8.15 -6.54 -3.94
N PRO A 86 -8.92 -5.97 -3.01
CA PRO A 86 -8.64 -6.14 -1.60
C PRO A 86 -8.94 -7.54 -1.09
N ASP A 87 -8.17 -7.98 -0.11
CA ASP A 87 -8.33 -9.25 0.60
C ASP A 87 -8.23 -10.51 -0.29
N THR A 88 -7.73 -10.38 -1.53
CA THR A 88 -7.50 -11.55 -2.37
C THR A 88 -6.15 -12.17 -2.09
N ASN A 89 -6.07 -13.49 -2.27
CA ASN A 89 -4.79 -14.18 -2.37
C ASN A 89 -3.98 -13.49 -3.48
N LEU A 90 -2.67 -13.29 -3.29
CA LEU A 90 -1.78 -12.71 -4.33
C LEU A 90 -1.85 -13.48 -5.67
N LEU A 91 -2.32 -14.73 -5.65
CA LEU A 91 -2.59 -15.54 -6.83
C LEU A 91 -3.86 -15.15 -7.60
N ASN A 92 -4.78 -14.40 -6.98
CA ASN A 92 -6.02 -13.89 -7.57
C ASN A 92 -5.86 -12.40 -7.86
N TYR A 93 -5.22 -12.10 -8.98
CA TYR A 93 -5.00 -10.75 -9.48
C TYR A 93 -5.73 -10.56 -10.81
N TYR A 94 -5.90 -9.32 -11.23
CA TYR A 94 -6.51 -8.95 -12.50
C TYR A 94 -5.42 -8.41 -13.42
N GLN A 95 -5.38 -8.91 -14.65
CA GLN A 95 -4.41 -8.50 -15.66
C GLN A 95 -5.12 -7.76 -16.80
N ASP A 96 -4.47 -6.74 -17.38
CA ASP A 96 -5.00 -6.07 -18.56
C ASP A 96 -5.30 -7.03 -19.71
N ILE A 97 -6.44 -6.80 -20.38
CA ILE A 97 -6.88 -7.59 -21.56
C ILE A 97 -7.28 -6.71 -22.75
N SER A 98 -7.61 -5.43 -22.51
CA SER A 98 -7.84 -4.45 -23.56
C SER A 98 -7.71 -3.03 -23.00
N GLY A 99 -7.26 -2.09 -23.82
CA GLY A 99 -7.10 -0.70 -23.43
C GLY A 99 -5.82 -0.08 -23.98
N GLU A 100 -5.50 1.10 -23.47
CA GLU A 100 -4.32 1.83 -23.88
C GLU A 100 -3.65 2.57 -22.72
N PHE A 101 -2.33 2.65 -22.80
CA PHE A 101 -1.50 3.50 -21.96
C PHE A 101 -0.85 4.56 -22.82
N ARG A 102 -1.02 5.83 -22.46
CA ARG A 102 -0.42 6.99 -23.12
C ARG A 102 0.74 7.49 -22.29
N LEU A 103 1.96 7.25 -22.75
CA LEU A 103 3.17 7.74 -22.13
C LEU A 103 3.48 9.14 -22.66
N LYS A 104 3.63 10.13 -21.76
CA LYS A 104 3.85 11.53 -22.14
C LYS A 104 5.33 11.86 -22.38
N GLU A 105 6.22 11.21 -21.64
CA GLU A 105 7.67 11.47 -21.67
C GLU A 105 8.47 10.17 -21.73
N ASN A 106 9.76 10.26 -22.08
CA ASN A 106 10.62 9.07 -22.08
C ASN A 106 10.64 8.42 -20.69
N ALA A 107 10.27 7.14 -20.61
CA ALA A 107 10.30 6.40 -19.35
C ALA A 107 11.74 6.20 -18.89
N SER A 108 12.04 6.64 -17.67
CA SER A 108 13.35 6.50 -17.06
C SER A 108 13.23 6.03 -15.61
N LEU A 109 14.36 5.66 -15.00
CA LEU A 109 14.40 5.40 -13.57
C LEU A 109 13.96 6.59 -12.73
N GLN A 110 14.13 7.79 -13.28
CA GLN A 110 13.83 9.04 -12.61
C GLN A 110 12.40 9.50 -12.77
N GLN A 111 11.75 9.08 -13.84
CA GLN A 111 10.50 9.69 -14.25
C GLN A 111 9.67 8.76 -15.11
N VAL A 112 8.38 8.67 -14.78
CA VAL A 112 7.32 8.23 -15.69
C VAL A 112 6.12 9.15 -15.49
N GLU A 113 5.58 9.61 -16.61
CA GLU A 113 4.31 10.32 -16.64
C GLU A 113 3.45 9.74 -17.76
N GLY A 114 2.26 9.27 -17.41
CA GLY A 114 1.33 8.71 -18.38
C GLY A 114 -0.10 8.65 -17.88
N SER A 115 -1.00 8.29 -18.77
CA SER A 115 -2.41 8.03 -18.46
C SER A 115 -2.86 6.71 -19.07
N PHE A 116 -3.91 6.11 -18.53
CA PHE A 116 -4.43 4.84 -19.05
C PHE A 116 -5.94 4.68 -18.83
N ASP A 117 -6.54 3.93 -19.74
CA ASP A 117 -7.90 3.41 -19.65
C ASP A 117 -7.86 1.96 -20.14
N CYS A 118 -8.30 1.01 -19.31
CA CYS A 118 -8.26 -0.41 -19.66
C CYS A 118 -9.29 -1.27 -18.92
N ILE A 119 -9.52 -2.46 -19.47
CA ILE A 119 -10.25 -3.55 -18.83
C ILE A 119 -9.22 -4.56 -18.35
N VAL A 120 -9.33 -4.95 -17.07
CA VAL A 120 -8.53 -6.00 -16.46
C VAL A 120 -9.41 -7.21 -16.12
N LYS A 121 -8.88 -8.42 -16.25
CA LYS A 121 -9.61 -9.67 -16.02
C LYS A 121 -8.91 -10.56 -15.00
N SER A 122 -9.68 -11.22 -14.14
CA SER A 122 -9.17 -12.13 -13.11
C SER A 122 -8.34 -13.26 -13.70
N VAL A 123 -7.15 -13.47 -13.13
CA VAL A 123 -6.30 -14.62 -13.35
C VAL A 123 -6.47 -15.54 -12.15
N GLY A 124 -7.07 -16.70 -12.35
CA GLY A 124 -7.16 -17.77 -11.34
C GLY A 124 -8.53 -18.01 -10.70
N SER A 125 -9.48 -17.06 -10.74
CA SER A 125 -10.77 -17.21 -10.04
C SER A 125 -12.04 -17.09 -10.89
N GLY A 126 -11.95 -16.86 -12.21
CA GLY A 126 -13.14 -16.86 -13.10
C GLY A 126 -13.04 -15.86 -14.25
N ASP A 127 -14.21 -15.50 -14.82
CA ASP A 127 -14.36 -14.54 -15.92
C ASP A 127 -14.68 -13.11 -15.46
N GLU A 128 -14.35 -12.76 -14.21
CA GLU A 128 -14.61 -11.44 -13.66
C GLU A 128 -13.70 -10.37 -14.27
N GLU A 129 -14.29 -9.21 -14.54
CA GLU A 129 -13.61 -8.05 -15.11
C GLU A 129 -13.75 -6.82 -14.20
N ALA A 130 -12.77 -5.94 -14.27
CA ALA A 130 -12.84 -4.59 -13.71
C ALA A 130 -12.42 -3.58 -14.77
N GLU A 131 -13.10 -2.44 -14.78
CA GLU A 131 -12.80 -1.31 -15.65
C GLU A 131 -11.97 -0.28 -14.87
N LEU A 132 -10.79 0.04 -15.39
CA LEU A 132 -9.86 1.02 -14.86
C LEU A 132 -9.87 2.22 -15.80
N THR A 133 -10.45 3.34 -15.37
CA THR A 133 -10.63 4.56 -16.19
C THR A 133 -10.03 5.78 -15.50
N GLU A 134 -9.79 6.83 -16.28
CA GLU A 134 -9.23 8.09 -15.78
C GLU A 134 -7.89 7.83 -15.04
N GLY A 135 -7.14 6.83 -15.52
CA GLY A 135 -5.89 6.40 -14.91
C GLY A 135 -4.78 7.40 -15.18
N GLU A 136 -4.06 7.80 -14.14
CA GLU A 136 -2.88 8.66 -14.22
C GLU A 136 -1.75 8.04 -13.42
N VAL A 137 -0.56 8.05 -14.00
CA VAL A 137 0.68 7.59 -13.36
C VAL A 137 1.65 8.75 -13.41
N THR A 138 2.00 9.25 -12.24
CA THR A 138 3.06 10.24 -12.07
C THR A 138 4.12 9.64 -11.17
N PHE A 139 5.36 9.68 -11.60
CA PHE A 139 6.50 9.23 -10.81
C PHE A 139 7.64 10.19 -11.12
N SER A 140 8.07 10.98 -10.14
CA SER A 140 9.18 11.93 -10.26
C SER A 140 9.96 11.99 -8.94
N GLN A 141 11.18 12.52 -8.96
CA GLN A 141 12.17 12.23 -7.93
C GLN A 141 11.80 12.73 -6.50
N SER A 142 12.19 11.89 -5.52
CA SER A 142 12.13 11.98 -4.04
C SER A 142 10.83 12.46 -3.40
N LEU A 143 10.18 11.54 -2.68
CA LEU A 143 9.33 11.92 -1.57
C LEU A 143 10.32 12.32 -0.47
N ASP A 144 10.44 13.62 -0.18
CA ASP A 144 10.99 14.05 1.09
C ASP A 144 9.99 13.61 2.16
N THR A 145 10.05 12.32 2.56
CA THR A 145 9.42 11.90 3.79
C THR A 145 10.24 12.50 4.91
N ASP A 146 9.70 13.50 5.59
CA ASP A 146 10.28 13.94 6.87
C ASP A 146 10.17 12.84 7.93
N THR A 147 9.36 11.80 7.69
CA THR A 147 9.24 10.64 8.56
C THR A 147 10.57 9.88 8.71
N LYS A 148 11.02 9.76 9.95
CA LYS A 148 12.21 9.00 10.37
C LYS A 148 11.89 8.17 11.60
N GLY A 149 12.70 7.15 11.86
CA GLY A 149 12.56 6.33 13.05
C GLY A 149 12.52 4.84 12.73
N TYR A 150 11.79 4.08 13.54
CA TYR A 150 11.65 2.63 13.35
C TYR A 150 10.32 2.09 13.86
N LEU A 151 9.93 0.93 13.33
CA LEU A 151 9.02 -0.03 13.93
C LEU A 151 9.67 -1.42 13.84
N ARG A 152 9.80 -2.08 14.99
CA ARG A 152 10.45 -3.39 15.14
C ARG A 152 9.59 -4.35 15.93
N GLY A 153 9.68 -5.63 15.65
CA GLY A 153 8.96 -6.68 16.38
C GLY A 153 9.28 -8.07 15.85
N THR A 154 8.50 -9.07 16.28
CA THR A 154 8.61 -10.45 15.80
C THR A 154 7.27 -10.90 15.25
N VAL A 155 7.29 -11.63 14.13
CA VAL A 155 6.11 -12.26 13.54
C VAL A 155 6.14 -13.75 13.83
N ASP A 156 5.14 -14.23 14.56
CA ASP A 156 4.91 -15.65 14.83
C ASP A 156 3.79 -16.21 13.95
N PRO A 157 3.85 -17.51 13.56
CA PRO A 157 4.71 -18.58 14.11
C PRO A 157 6.11 -18.69 13.50
N ASP A 158 6.43 -17.90 12.48
CA ASP A 158 7.69 -18.05 11.73
C ASP A 158 8.93 -17.50 12.46
N GLY A 159 8.76 -16.86 13.62
CA GLY A 159 9.83 -16.22 14.38
C GLY A 159 10.56 -15.12 13.59
N TYR A 160 9.90 -14.54 12.59
CA TYR A 160 10.53 -13.59 11.67
C TYR A 160 10.76 -12.25 12.37
N THR A 161 12.01 -11.78 12.39
CA THR A 161 12.34 -10.44 12.91
C THR A 161 11.89 -9.36 11.94
N PHE A 162 10.94 -8.54 12.37
CA PHE A 162 10.49 -7.36 11.63
C PHE A 162 11.33 -6.15 12.03
N ASP A 163 12.03 -5.56 11.07
CA ASP A 163 12.73 -4.27 11.24
C ASP A 163 12.44 -3.38 10.04
N SER A 164 11.77 -2.25 10.29
CA SER A 164 11.33 -1.34 9.23
C SER A 164 12.51 -0.70 8.52
N THR A 165 12.54 -0.78 7.19
CA THR A 165 13.48 -0.07 6.32
C THR A 165 12.84 1.15 5.66
N ILE A 166 11.51 1.16 5.53
CA ILE A 166 10.71 2.30 5.07
C ILE A 166 9.63 2.56 6.11
N LEU A 167 9.41 3.84 6.41
CA LEU A 167 8.48 4.29 7.42
C LEU A 167 7.75 5.53 6.92
N SER A 168 6.44 5.59 7.14
CA SER A 168 5.62 6.77 6.90
C SER A 168 4.65 6.96 8.05
N MET A 169 4.43 8.21 8.43
CA MET A 169 3.39 8.59 9.39
C MET A 169 2.57 9.71 8.79
N GLN A 170 1.25 9.55 8.69
CA GLN A 170 0.39 10.55 8.06
C GLN A 170 -1.00 10.55 8.67
N PHE A 171 -1.72 11.67 8.53
CA PHE A 171 -3.15 11.69 8.82
C PHE A 171 -3.93 11.19 7.62
N VAL A 172 -4.77 10.18 7.82
CA VAL A 172 -5.70 9.67 6.81
C VAL A 172 -7.10 10.07 7.23
N GLU A 173 -7.80 10.80 6.35
CA GLU A 173 -9.12 11.37 6.61
C GLU A 173 -10.15 10.77 5.63
N PRO A 174 -10.49 9.47 5.80
CA PRO A 174 -11.45 8.80 4.93
C PRO A 174 -12.85 9.40 5.07
N LYS A 175 -13.54 9.60 3.94
CA LYS A 175 -14.93 10.10 3.94
C LYS A 175 -15.83 9.11 4.70
N ASN A 176 -16.67 9.64 5.59
CA ASN A 176 -17.63 8.88 6.41
C ASN A 176 -17.01 7.89 7.41
N HIS A 177 -15.73 8.03 7.72
CA HIS A 177 -15.02 7.22 8.71
C HIS A 177 -14.26 8.12 9.70
N PRO A 178 -13.88 7.60 10.88
CA PRO A 178 -12.99 8.32 11.77
C PRO A 178 -11.68 8.71 11.06
N HIS A 179 -11.09 9.81 11.47
CA HIS A 179 -9.77 10.21 10.98
C HIS A 179 -8.71 9.48 11.80
N PHE A 180 -7.65 9.02 11.16
CA PHE A 180 -6.61 8.23 11.80
C PHE A 180 -5.24 8.87 11.60
N LEU A 181 -4.37 8.73 12.61
CA LEU A 181 -2.93 8.75 12.40
C LEU A 181 -2.54 7.35 11.92
N GLU A 182 -2.11 7.26 10.67
CA GLU A 182 -1.60 6.03 10.07
C GLU A 182 -0.08 5.98 10.22
N VAL A 183 0.41 4.87 10.74
CA VAL A 183 1.80 4.44 10.62
C VAL A 183 1.85 3.30 9.63
N LEU A 184 2.72 3.45 8.64
CA LEU A 184 3.10 2.42 7.72
C LEU A 184 4.58 2.08 7.95
N ALA A 185 4.86 0.84 8.32
CA ALA A 185 6.20 0.31 8.43
C ALA A 185 6.40 -0.84 7.45
N VAL A 186 7.52 -0.84 6.72
CA VAL A 186 7.81 -1.86 5.71
C VAL A 186 9.24 -2.35 5.92
N THR A 187 9.41 -3.67 6.00
CA THR A 187 10.72 -4.28 6.32
C THR A 187 11.51 -4.67 5.07
N ASP A 188 10.84 -4.99 3.97
CA ASP A 188 11.49 -5.47 2.75
C ASP A 188 11.45 -4.45 1.60
N LYS A 189 12.41 -4.59 0.68
CA LYS A 189 12.54 -3.72 -0.50
C LYS A 189 11.38 -3.86 -1.48
N HIS A 190 10.74 -5.04 -1.50
CA HIS A 190 9.59 -5.33 -2.36
C HIS A 190 8.29 -4.81 -1.75
N GLY A 191 8.26 -4.65 -0.42
CA GLY A 191 7.07 -4.24 0.30
C GLY A 191 6.09 -5.40 0.47
N ASP A 192 6.51 -6.64 0.43
CA ASP A 192 5.60 -7.76 0.68
C ASP A 192 5.40 -7.98 2.18
N LYS A 193 6.20 -7.29 3.01
CA LYS A 193 6.16 -7.38 4.47
C LYS A 193 5.94 -6.00 5.10
N ARG A 194 4.72 -5.76 5.58
CA ARG A 194 4.29 -4.43 6.07
C ARG A 194 3.46 -4.53 7.33
N VAL A 195 3.55 -3.51 8.18
CA VAL A 195 2.63 -3.27 9.28
C VAL A 195 1.95 -1.93 9.04
N TYR A 196 0.63 -1.95 9.07
CA TYR A 196 -0.20 -0.76 9.19
C TYR A 196 -0.71 -0.68 10.63
N LEU A 197 -0.62 0.51 11.20
CA LEU A 197 -1.21 0.85 12.50
C LEU A 197 -1.98 2.16 12.34
N HIS A 198 -3.27 2.12 12.66
CA HIS A 198 -4.16 3.28 12.64
C HIS A 198 -4.60 3.61 14.05
N ILE A 199 -4.21 4.79 14.52
CA ILE A 199 -4.64 5.33 15.82
C ILE A 199 -5.69 6.41 15.54
N PRO A 200 -6.93 6.30 16.06
CA PRO A 200 -7.94 7.34 15.88
C PRO A 200 -7.42 8.70 16.33
N LYS A 201 -7.57 9.73 15.49
CA LYS A 201 -7.10 11.10 15.76
C LYS A 201 -7.68 11.66 17.06
N SER A 202 -8.94 11.34 17.35
CA SER A 202 -9.65 11.69 18.58
C SER A 202 -9.05 11.08 19.85
N LYS A 203 -8.23 10.03 19.71
CA LYS A 203 -7.63 9.26 20.81
C LYS A 203 -6.14 9.55 20.98
N LEU A 204 -5.54 10.46 20.22
CA LEU A 204 -4.09 10.72 20.30
C LEU A 204 -3.60 11.27 21.66
N GLY A 205 -4.51 11.78 22.50
CA GLY A 205 -4.21 12.16 23.89
C GLY A 205 -4.27 11.01 24.90
N GLU A 206 -4.72 9.82 24.48
CA GLU A 206 -4.70 8.61 25.32
C GLU A 206 -3.33 7.92 25.26
N THR A 207 -3.06 7.04 26.23
CA THR A 207 -1.76 6.35 26.33
C THR A 207 -1.84 4.88 25.94
N SER A 208 -3.03 4.31 25.84
CA SER A 208 -3.23 2.90 25.50
C SER A 208 -4.58 2.70 24.83
N LEU A 209 -4.61 1.98 23.73
CA LEU A 209 -5.84 1.56 23.05
C LEU A 209 -5.85 0.05 22.82
N PRO A 210 -7.01 -0.60 22.94
CA PRO A 210 -7.16 -1.94 22.39
C PRO A 210 -6.99 -1.89 20.87
N ILE A 211 -6.49 -2.98 20.30
CA ILE A 211 -6.49 -3.21 18.86
C ILE A 211 -7.62 -4.20 18.56
N THR A 212 -8.53 -3.82 17.67
CA THR A 212 -9.62 -4.68 17.21
C THR A 212 -9.83 -4.52 15.71
N ASN A 213 -10.77 -5.30 15.16
CA ASN A 213 -11.23 -5.13 13.78
C ASN A 213 -12.40 -4.14 13.63
N ASN A 214 -12.77 -3.43 14.70
CA ASN A 214 -13.84 -2.43 14.68
C ASN A 214 -13.29 -1.05 14.30
N GLU A 215 -13.94 -0.42 13.33
CA GLU A 215 -13.47 0.81 12.68
C GLU A 215 -14.28 2.04 13.10
N ASN A 216 -15.03 1.93 14.19
CA ASN A 216 -15.84 3.01 14.74
C ASN A 216 -15.04 4.13 15.42
N GLY A 217 -13.71 3.98 15.55
CA GLY A 217 -12.83 5.00 16.14
C GLY A 217 -12.61 4.85 17.66
N GLU A 218 -13.14 3.80 18.29
CA GLU A 218 -12.91 3.51 19.72
C GLU A 218 -11.66 2.67 19.98
N SER A 219 -11.17 1.95 18.97
CA SER A 219 -9.95 1.13 19.04
C SER A 219 -8.95 1.53 17.96
N ALA A 220 -7.68 1.19 18.17
CA ALA A 220 -6.72 1.17 17.10
C ALA A 220 -6.98 -0.01 16.15
N ILE A 221 -6.53 0.12 14.91
CA ILE A 221 -6.59 -0.94 13.89
C ILE A 221 -5.15 -1.28 13.52
N ALA A 222 -4.86 -2.58 13.38
CA ALA A 222 -3.57 -3.01 12.88
C ALA A 222 -3.72 -4.11 11.82
N THR A 223 -2.88 -4.05 10.80
CA THR A 223 -2.84 -5.06 9.73
C THR A 223 -1.40 -5.41 9.42
N LEU A 224 -1.11 -6.71 9.40
CA LEU A 224 0.18 -7.26 8.99
C LEU A 224 0.04 -7.87 7.58
N LEU A 225 0.88 -7.42 6.66
CA LEU A 225 1.12 -8.11 5.40
C LEU A 225 2.34 -8.99 5.58
N PHE A 226 2.15 -10.30 5.54
CA PHE A 226 3.22 -11.28 5.67
C PHE A 226 2.75 -12.62 5.08
N ALA A 227 3.18 -12.93 3.85
CA ALA A 227 2.69 -14.07 3.06
C ALA A 227 1.15 -14.12 2.87
N GLY A 228 0.47 -13.01 3.15
CA GLY A 228 -0.99 -12.89 3.20
C GLY A 228 -1.37 -11.58 3.93
N VAL A 229 -2.67 -11.29 4.00
CA VAL A 229 -3.21 -10.13 4.71
C VAL A 229 -3.81 -10.58 6.04
N HIS A 230 -3.23 -10.12 7.14
CA HIS A 230 -3.59 -10.52 8.51
C HIS A 230 -4.11 -9.31 9.29
N ARG A 231 -5.43 -9.18 9.38
CA ARG A 231 -6.09 -8.12 10.15
C ARG A 231 -6.13 -8.50 11.63
N ALA A 232 -5.69 -7.59 12.48
CA ALA A 232 -5.75 -7.79 13.92
C ALA A 232 -7.20 -7.89 14.41
N THR A 233 -7.49 -8.93 15.17
CA THR A 233 -8.78 -9.11 15.86
C THR A 233 -8.68 -8.77 17.34
N GLU A 234 -7.48 -8.86 17.91
CA GLU A 234 -7.18 -8.53 19.29
C GLU A 234 -5.75 -8.00 19.42
N GLY A 235 -5.50 -7.20 20.44
CA GLY A 235 -4.17 -6.65 20.72
C GLY A 235 -4.24 -5.38 21.54
N THR A 236 -3.11 -4.71 21.67
CA THR A 236 -2.99 -3.43 22.35
C THR A 236 -1.86 -2.62 21.73
N VAL A 237 -2.07 -1.31 21.65
CA VAL A 237 -1.03 -0.32 21.37
C VAL A 237 -0.92 0.59 22.58
N THR A 238 0.29 0.74 23.11
CA THR A 238 0.62 1.73 24.16
C THR A 238 1.50 2.78 23.50
N TYR A 239 1.14 4.06 23.62
CA TYR A 239 1.82 5.10 22.86
C TYR A 239 1.85 6.44 23.57
N THR A 240 2.67 7.33 23.02
CA THR A 240 2.67 8.75 23.31
C THR A 240 2.81 9.47 21.98
N TYR A 241 1.92 10.43 21.73
CA TYR A 241 1.97 11.30 20.58
C TYR A 241 2.23 12.75 21.01
N ASP A 242 3.31 13.32 20.49
CA ASP A 242 3.64 14.73 20.64
C ASP A 242 3.35 15.43 19.30
N ALA A 243 2.35 16.32 19.31
CA ALA A 243 1.93 17.05 18.12
C ALA A 243 2.94 18.12 17.69
N ASP A 244 3.68 18.72 18.63
CA ASP A 244 4.63 19.80 18.36
C ASP A 244 5.88 19.26 17.67
N SER A 245 6.39 18.12 18.15
CA SER A 245 7.52 17.42 17.53
C SER A 245 7.12 16.40 16.46
N GLN A 246 5.81 16.27 16.19
CA GLN A 246 5.23 15.27 15.29
C GLN A 246 5.81 13.88 15.55
N ARG A 247 5.84 13.46 16.81
CA ARG A 247 6.51 12.24 17.24
C ARG A 247 5.54 11.27 17.87
N LEU A 248 5.56 10.03 17.39
CA LEU A 248 4.81 8.91 17.92
C LEU A 248 5.79 7.84 18.40
N SER A 249 5.69 7.45 19.67
CA SER A 249 6.54 6.40 20.25
C SER A 249 5.75 5.47 21.14
N GLY A 250 6.17 4.21 21.26
CA GLY A 250 5.40 3.24 22.01
C GLY A 250 5.70 1.78 21.71
N GLN A 251 4.75 0.95 22.08
CA GLN A 251 4.77 -0.50 21.91
C GLN A 251 3.45 -0.98 21.31
N LEU A 252 3.51 -2.07 20.56
CA LEU A 252 2.32 -2.70 20.00
C LEU A 252 2.46 -4.22 20.01
N SER A 253 1.35 -4.91 20.23
CA SER A 253 1.23 -6.33 19.96
C SER A 253 -0.20 -6.66 19.56
N PHE A 254 -0.37 -7.53 18.58
CA PHE A 254 -1.68 -7.94 18.10
C PHE A 254 -1.65 -9.34 17.52
N LYS A 255 -2.85 -9.92 17.38
CA LYS A 255 -3.07 -11.21 16.74
C LYS A 255 -4.14 -11.11 15.67
N ALA A 256 -3.93 -11.82 14.58
CA ALA A 256 -4.93 -12.06 13.56
C ALA A 256 -5.47 -13.49 13.72
N LEU A 257 -6.76 -13.59 14.03
CA LEU A 257 -7.46 -14.87 14.18
C LEU A 257 -8.31 -15.13 12.94
N VAL A 258 -7.91 -16.12 12.15
CA VAL A 258 -8.70 -16.62 11.01
C VAL A 258 -9.14 -18.05 11.32
N PRO A 259 -10.45 -18.35 11.37
CA PRO A 259 -10.94 -19.70 11.65
C PRO A 259 -10.33 -20.73 10.68
N GLY A 260 -9.78 -21.81 11.23
CA GLY A 260 -9.17 -22.89 10.45
C GLY A 260 -7.74 -22.62 9.94
N GLN A 261 -7.12 -21.51 10.33
CA GLN A 261 -5.72 -21.20 10.02
C GLN A 261 -4.89 -21.00 11.31
N PRO A 262 -3.56 -21.18 11.26
CA PRO A 262 -2.69 -20.81 12.37
C PRO A 262 -2.86 -19.34 12.74
N THR A 263 -2.85 -19.04 14.04
CA THR A 263 -2.85 -17.65 14.52
C THR A 263 -1.54 -16.98 14.14
N VAL A 264 -1.64 -15.82 13.49
CA VAL A 264 -0.49 -14.96 13.21
C VAL A 264 -0.42 -13.86 14.25
N GLN A 265 0.76 -13.65 14.83
CA GLN A 265 0.97 -12.67 15.89
C GLN A 265 2.10 -11.72 15.53
N PHE A 266 1.92 -10.45 15.89
CA PHE A 266 3.01 -9.48 15.95
C PHE A 266 3.32 -9.20 17.42
N GLU A 267 4.50 -9.59 17.85
CA GLU A 267 4.92 -9.54 19.25
C GLU A 267 6.09 -8.60 19.47
N ASN A 268 6.22 -8.13 20.72
CA ASN A 268 7.32 -7.29 21.17
C ASN A 268 7.54 -6.05 20.30
N GLY A 269 6.45 -5.53 19.74
CA GLY A 269 6.48 -4.39 18.85
C GLY A 269 6.94 -3.14 19.56
N LYS A 270 7.90 -2.42 19.00
CA LYS A 270 8.39 -1.13 19.49
C LYS A 270 8.51 -0.16 18.33
N PHE A 271 8.07 1.08 18.54
CA PHE A 271 8.20 2.13 17.53
C PHE A 271 8.60 3.45 18.16
N ASP A 272 9.31 4.24 17.36
CA ASP A 272 9.68 5.62 17.65
C ASP A 272 9.84 6.32 16.31
N ILE A 273 8.90 7.22 16.01
CA ILE A 273 8.64 7.74 14.67
C ILE A 273 8.47 9.25 14.79
N ALA A 274 9.16 10.02 13.97
CA ALA A 274 9.07 11.48 13.96
C ALA A 274 8.87 11.98 12.54
N GLY A 275 8.06 13.02 12.37
CA GLY A 275 7.77 13.68 11.10
C GLY A 275 6.56 13.10 10.37
N LEU A 276 5.71 13.99 9.85
CA LEU A 276 4.55 13.62 9.04
C LEU A 276 4.87 13.67 7.54
N THR A 277 4.43 12.66 6.82
CA THR A 277 4.36 12.69 5.36
C THR A 277 3.20 13.62 4.95
N PRO A 278 3.41 14.57 4.03
CA PRO A 278 2.33 15.40 3.50
C PRO A 278 1.25 14.52 2.87
N THR A 279 -0.01 14.76 3.22
CA THR A 279 -1.13 14.15 2.48
C THR A 279 -1.17 14.71 1.07
N ALA A 280 -1.22 13.83 0.07
CA ALA A 280 -1.44 14.27 -1.30
C ALA A 280 -2.82 14.95 -1.39
N SER A 281 -2.80 16.26 -1.67
CA SER A 281 -3.99 17.07 -1.92
C SER A 281 -4.68 16.72 -3.24
#